data_AF-A0A327VFT3-F1
#
_entry.id   AF-A0A327VFT3-F1
#
_cell.length_a   1.000
_cell.length_b   1.000
_cell.length_c   1.000
_cell.angle_alpha   90.00
_cell.angle_beta   90.00
_cell.angle_gamma   90.00
#
_symmetry.space_group_name_H-M   'P 1'
#
loop_
_entity.id
_entity.type
_entity.pdbx_description
1 polymer ?
#
loop_
_entity_poly.entity_id
_entity_poly.type
_entity_poly.pdbx_seq_one_letter_code
_entity_poly.pdbx_strand_id
1 'polypeptide(L)'
;MTDRHGVIAPRAENLNTGVNYVRGWAEGRRSADNLAQQLAALGLESDFPGLRADVNVRGDGLVRLGAIRPEAAELLAQLICAGAEAKARQAASLAPAAPR
;
A
#
# COMPACT_ATOMS: atom_id res chain seq x y z
N MET A 1 -8.32 -20.25 17.98
CA MET A 1 -8.82 -21.35 17.13
C MET A 1 -7.58 -22.05 16.60
N THR A 2 -7.25 -23.21 17.16
CA THR A 2 -6.02 -23.96 16.83
C THR A 2 -6.29 -24.83 15.60
N ASP A 3 -5.36 -24.88 14.65
CA ASP A 3 -5.51 -25.78 13.51
C ASP A 3 -5.28 -27.25 13.92
N ARG A 4 -5.54 -28.17 12.97
CA ARG A 4 -5.37 -29.62 13.15
C ARG A 4 -3.93 -30.06 13.48
N HIS A 5 -2.94 -29.19 13.25
CA HIS A 5 -1.51 -29.45 13.52
C HIS A 5 -1.06 -28.93 14.88
N GLY A 6 -1.97 -28.42 15.71
CA GLY A 6 -1.62 -27.89 17.04
C GLY A 6 -0.93 -26.54 16.97
N VAL A 7 -0.96 -25.86 15.81
CA VAL A 7 -0.37 -24.53 15.66
C VAL A 7 -1.34 -23.51 16.24
N ILE A 8 -0.94 -22.88 17.35
CA ILE A 8 -1.60 -21.70 17.89
C ILE A 8 -0.99 -20.50 17.18
N ALA A 9 -1.72 -19.90 16.24
CA ALA A 9 -1.35 -18.58 15.75
C ALA A 9 -1.38 -17.61 16.95
N PRO A 10 -0.28 -16.90 17.27
CA PRO A 10 -0.28 -15.89 18.32
C PRO A 10 -1.38 -14.87 18.05
N ARG A 11 -1.95 -14.29 19.11
CA ARG A 11 -2.82 -13.11 18.96
C ARG A 11 -2.07 -12.05 18.16
N ALA A 12 -2.76 -11.30 17.31
CA ALA A 12 -2.15 -10.28 16.46
C ALA A 12 -1.34 -9.25 17.28
N GLU A 13 -1.66 -9.10 18.57
CA GLU A 13 -0.95 -8.25 19.52
C GLU A 13 0.37 -8.84 20.07
N ASN A 14 0.56 -10.17 19.97
CA ASN A 14 1.67 -10.92 20.59
C ASN A 14 2.87 -11.17 19.63
N LEU A 15 3.01 -10.36 18.58
CA LEU A 15 4.11 -10.48 17.64
C LEU A 15 5.30 -9.58 18.04
N ASN A 16 6.49 -10.19 18.05
CA ASN A 16 7.74 -9.61 18.54
C ASN A 16 8.12 -8.31 17.81
N THR A 17 8.74 -7.37 18.52
CA THR A 17 9.22 -6.10 17.99
C THR A 17 10.26 -6.34 16.90
N GLY A 18 9.90 -6.10 15.64
CA GLY A 18 10.69 -6.45 14.46
C GLY A 18 9.86 -7.04 13.31
N VAL A 19 8.62 -7.46 13.59
CA VAL A 19 7.61 -7.78 12.57
C VAL A 19 6.73 -6.55 12.35
N ASN A 20 6.71 -5.98 11.14
CA ASN A 20 6.06 -4.71 10.78
C ASN A 20 4.52 -4.74 10.79
N TYR A 21 3.88 -5.45 11.72
CA TYR A 21 2.45 -5.74 11.59
C TYR A 21 1.49 -4.68 12.15
N VAL A 22 1.92 -3.74 13.02
CA VAL A 22 0.93 -3.04 13.89
C VAL A 22 0.79 -1.52 13.68
N ARG A 23 1.53 -0.87 12.77
CA ARG A 23 1.22 0.55 12.40
C ARG A 23 1.42 0.87 10.93
N GLY A 24 2.56 0.48 10.35
CA GLY A 24 2.86 0.70 8.93
C GLY A 24 1.85 -0.01 8.02
N TRP A 25 1.39 -1.20 8.41
CA TRP A 25 0.37 -1.92 7.67
C TRP A 25 -0.99 -1.21 7.62
N ALA A 26 -1.47 -0.67 8.75
CA ALA A 26 -2.74 0.06 8.79
C ALA A 26 -2.71 1.36 7.97
N GLU A 27 -1.55 2.03 7.94
CA GLU A 27 -1.33 3.20 7.08
C GLU A 27 -1.26 2.83 5.59
N GLY A 28 -0.53 1.76 5.25
CA GLY A 28 -0.47 1.23 3.89
C GLY A 28 -1.84 0.80 3.37
N ARG A 29 -2.62 0.09 4.19
CA ARG A 29 -4.00 -0.30 3.88
C ARG A 29 -4.89 0.91 3.63
N ARG A 30 -4.90 1.89 4.54
CA ARG A 30 -5.69 3.12 4.36
C ARG A 30 -5.28 3.88 3.11
N SER A 31 -3.99 3.92 2.79
CA SER A 31 -3.49 4.57 1.58
C SER A 31 -3.97 3.85 0.31
N ALA A 32 -3.96 2.52 0.29
CA ALA A 32 -4.48 1.74 -0.83
C ALA A 32 -6.00 1.89 -1.01
N ASP A 33 -6.76 1.88 0.09
CA ASP A 33 -8.21 2.09 0.06
C ASP A 33 -8.54 3.50 -0.45
N ASN A 34 -7.79 4.53 -0.02
CA ASN A 34 -7.95 5.89 -0.53
C ASN A 34 -7.61 5.97 -2.02
N LEU A 35 -6.52 5.34 -2.47
CA LEU A 35 -6.16 5.27 -3.89
C LEU A 35 -7.29 4.66 -4.73
N ALA A 36 -7.89 3.56 -4.26
CA ALA A 36 -9.04 2.95 -4.92
C ALA A 36 -10.25 3.89 -5.00
N GLN A 37 -10.54 4.62 -3.92
CA GLN A 37 -11.60 5.63 -3.92
C GLN A 37 -11.32 6.78 -4.90
N GLN A 38 -10.08 7.26 -4.98
CA GLN A 38 -9.71 8.33 -5.93
C GLN A 38 -9.82 7.85 -7.38
N LEU A 39 -9.39 6.62 -7.69
CA LEU A 39 -9.53 6.06 -9.02
C LEU A 39 -11.00 5.88 -9.41
N ALA A 40 -11.84 5.41 -8.47
CA ALA A 40 -13.29 5.33 -8.69
C ALA A 40 -13.93 6.71 -8.89
N ALA A 41 -13.51 7.73 -8.13
CA ALA A 41 -13.99 9.11 -8.32
C ALA A 41 -13.61 9.69 -9.70
N LEU A 42 -12.58 9.14 -10.35
CA LEU A 42 -12.16 9.48 -11.71
C LEU A 42 -12.80 8.58 -12.79
N GLY A 43 -13.68 7.65 -12.42
CA GLY A 43 -14.32 6.70 -13.32
C GLY A 43 -13.41 5.57 -13.81
N LEU A 44 -12.31 5.29 -13.09
CA LEU A 44 -11.32 4.26 -13.43
C LEU A 44 -11.53 2.96 -12.64
N GLU A 45 -12.64 2.80 -11.92
CA GLU A 45 -12.87 1.59 -11.11
C GLU A 45 -12.90 0.29 -11.93
N SER A 46 -13.34 0.37 -13.20
CA SER A 46 -13.38 -0.78 -14.10
C SER A 46 -12.00 -1.26 -14.53
N ASP A 47 -11.00 -0.38 -14.53
CA ASP A 47 -9.62 -0.72 -14.91
C ASP A 47 -8.86 -1.34 -13.74
N PHE A 48 -9.31 -1.13 -12.49
CA PHE A 48 -8.66 -1.61 -11.27
C PHE A 48 -9.64 -2.29 -10.29
N PRO A 49 -10.41 -3.30 -10.73
CA PRO A 49 -11.52 -3.87 -9.95
C PRO A 49 -11.09 -4.61 -8.67
N GLY A 50 -9.81 -5.00 -8.59
CA GLY A 50 -9.25 -5.72 -7.46
C GLY A 50 -8.33 -4.89 -6.58
N LEU A 51 -8.27 -3.56 -6.77
CA LEU A 51 -7.34 -2.69 -6.04
C LEU A 51 -7.61 -2.72 -4.54
N ARG A 52 -6.73 -3.39 -3.79
CA ARG A 52 -6.79 -3.46 -2.32
C ARG A 52 -5.43 -3.79 -1.73
N ALA A 53 -5.21 -3.39 -0.50
CA ALA A 53 -4.08 -3.89 0.26
C ALA A 53 -4.32 -5.36 0.69
N ASP A 54 -3.27 -6.18 0.62
CA ASP A 54 -3.24 -7.54 1.16
C ASP A 54 -1.89 -7.83 1.86
N VAL A 55 -1.81 -8.95 2.58
CA VAL A 55 -0.58 -9.46 3.20
C VAL A 55 -0.25 -10.84 2.65
N ASN A 56 1.02 -11.11 2.36
CA ASN A 56 1.45 -12.44 1.95
C ASN A 56 1.61 -13.39 3.16
N VAL A 57 1.94 -14.66 2.88
CA VAL A 57 2.18 -15.69 3.90
C VAL A 57 3.39 -15.42 4.81
N ARG A 58 4.28 -14.49 4.44
CA ARG A 58 5.43 -14.04 5.22
C ARG A 58 5.12 -12.79 6.06
N GLY A 59 3.95 -12.18 5.88
CA GLY A 59 3.54 -10.95 6.55
C GLY A 59 3.96 -9.66 5.83
N ASP A 60 4.48 -9.74 4.61
CA ASP A 60 4.79 -8.55 3.82
C ASP A 60 3.50 -7.94 3.25
N GLY A 61 3.37 -6.62 3.39
CA GLY A 61 2.27 -5.86 2.79
C GLY A 61 2.44 -5.72 1.28
N LEU A 62 1.38 -5.96 0.53
CA LEU A 62 1.32 -5.80 -0.91
C LEU A 62 -0.01 -5.16 -1.34
N VAL A 63 -0.05 -4.66 -2.57
CA VAL A 63 -1.29 -4.18 -3.19
C VAL A 63 -1.68 -5.15 -4.29
N ARG A 64 -2.88 -5.72 -4.20
CA ARG A 64 -3.47 -6.49 -5.29
C ARG A 64 -4.22 -5.57 -6.22
N LEU A 65 -4.11 -5.80 -7.53
CA LEU A 65 -4.84 -5.06 -8.56
C LEU A 65 -6.01 -5.86 -9.15
N GLY A 66 -5.99 -7.18 -9.00
CA GLY A 66 -6.89 -8.09 -9.71
C GLY A 66 -6.43 -8.35 -11.14
N ALA A 67 -7.34 -8.85 -11.98
CA ALA A 67 -7.10 -8.95 -13.41
C ALA A 67 -7.29 -7.57 -14.04
N ILE A 68 -6.20 -6.99 -14.54
CA ILE A 68 -6.18 -5.67 -15.18
C ILE A 68 -5.53 -5.76 -16.55
N ARG A 69 -5.82 -4.79 -17.41
CA ARG A 69 -5.14 -4.67 -18.70
C ARG A 69 -3.68 -4.22 -18.51
N PRO A 70 -2.73 -4.68 -19.35
CA PRO A 70 -1.34 -4.24 -19.27
C PRO A 70 -1.19 -2.72 -19.36
N GLU A 71 -1.97 -2.09 -20.25
CA GLU A 71 -1.93 -0.63 -20.43
C GLU A 71 -2.40 0.12 -19.17
N ALA A 72 -3.39 -0.43 -18.44
CA ALA A 72 -3.85 0.14 -17.18
C ALA A 72 -2.78 0.01 -16.08
N ALA A 73 -2.05 -1.12 -16.04
CA ALA A 73 -0.92 -1.30 -15.13
C ALA A 73 0.20 -0.29 -15.38
N GLU A 74 0.52 -0.05 -16.66
CA GLU A 74 1.53 0.93 -17.05
C GLU A 74 1.12 2.36 -16.68
N LEU A 75 -0.13 2.74 -16.97
CA LEU A 75 -0.66 4.05 -16.59
C LEU A 75 -0.64 4.24 -15.06
N LEU A 76 -1.02 3.22 -14.29
CA LEU A 76 -0.94 3.28 -12.82
C LEU A 76 0.50 3.48 -12.34
N ALA A 77 1.47 2.77 -12.93
CA ALA A 77 2.88 2.93 -12.59
C ALA A 77 3.38 4.35 -12.89
N GLN A 78 3.03 4.90 -14.05
CA GLN A 78 3.39 6.27 -14.44
C GLN A 78 2.80 7.30 -13.45
N LEU A 79 1.54 7.15 -13.05
CA LEU A 79 0.89 8.03 -12.07
C LEU A 79 1.57 7.97 -10.70
N ILE A 80 1.94 6.78 -10.25
CA ILE A 80 2.67 6.60 -8.97
C ILE A 80 4.04 7.28 -9.04
N CYS A 81 4.79 7.08 -10.11
CA CYS A 81 6.09 7.73 -10.30
C CYS A 81 5.96 9.26 -10.31
N ALA A 82 5.01 9.79 -11.08
CA ALA A 82 4.78 11.24 -11.15
C ALA A 82 4.40 11.83 -9.78
N GLY A 83 3.54 11.14 -9.02
CA GLY A 83 3.19 11.54 -7.66
C GLY A 83 4.37 11.50 -6.68
N ALA A 84 5.22 10.48 -6.78
CA ALA A 84 6.43 10.35 -5.95
C ALA A 84 7.44 11.48 -6.25
N GLU A 85 7.66 11.79 -7.52
CA GLU A 85 8.51 12.91 -7.94
C GLU A 85 7.98 14.26 -7.47
N ALA A 86 6.67 14.50 -7.60
CA ALA A 86 6.03 15.72 -7.11
C ALA A 86 6.21 15.88 -5.60
N LYS A 87 6.02 14.80 -4.83
CA LYS A 87 6.25 14.79 -3.38
C LYS A 87 7.71 15.08 -3.02
N ALA A 88 8.67 14.49 -3.74
CA ALA A 88 10.09 14.73 -3.52
C ALA A 88 10.46 16.19 -3.81
N ARG A 89 9.96 16.77 -4.91
CA ARG A 89 10.17 18.18 -5.26
C ARG A 89 9.58 19.12 -4.19
N GLN A 90 8.39 18.80 -3.69
CA GLN A 90 7.76 19.56 -2.62
C GLN A 90 8.60 19.50 -1.34
N ALA A 91 9.05 18.31 -0.93
CA ALA A 91 9.93 18.16 0.23
C ALA A 91 11.23 18.98 0.10
N ALA A 92 11.84 19.02 -1.09
CA ALA A 92 13.02 19.83 -1.36
C ALA A 92 12.74 21.34 -1.25
N SER A 93 11.57 21.81 -1.67
CA SER A 93 11.17 23.22 -1.57
C SER A 93 10.89 23.69 -0.12
N LEU A 94 10.57 22.76 0.77
CA LEU A 94 10.30 23.00 2.19
C LEU A 94 11.54 22.86 3.08
N ALA A 95 12.66 22.38 2.54
CA ALA A 95 13.91 22.27 3.28
C ALA A 95 14.49 23.68 3.55
N PRO A 96 14.81 24.03 4.82
CA PRO A 96 15.37 25.34 5.12
C PRO A 96 16.74 25.50 4.45
N ALA A 97 17.01 26.68 3.90
CA ALA A 97 18.32 27.02 3.35
C ALA A 97 19.37 26.88 4.46
N ALA A 98 20.37 26.02 4.26
CA ALA A 98 21.45 25.83 5.22
C ALA A 98 22.16 27.15 5.52
N PRO A 99 22.45 27.49 6.79
CA PRO A 99 23.24 28.67 7.11
C PRO A 99 24.65 28.51 6.52
N ARG A 100 25.10 29.54 5.80
CA ARG A 100 26.44 29.66 5.24
C ARG A 100 27.50 29.82 6.32
#